data_AF-A0AAQ3UC10-F1
#
_entry.id   AF-A0AAQ3UC10-F1
#
_cell.length_a   1.000
_cell.length_b   1.000
_cell.length_c   1.000
_cell.angle_alpha   90.00
_cell.angle_beta   90.00
_cell.angle_gamma   90.00
#
_symmetry.space_group_name_H-M   'P 1'
#
loop_
_entity.id
_entity.type
_entity.pdbx_description
1 polymer ?
#
loop_
_entity_poly.entity_id
_entity_poly.type
_entity_poly.pdbx_seq_one_letter_code
_entity_poly.pdbx_strand_id
1 'polypeptide(L)'
;MQHPLDKPRGEASPPSTAVPLRPSATLGLQIPALAMPAWRQTWQFAAVLAFFHGSEYVLAAAFHGRQNVTATSLLISKQYVLAMGFAMLEHLTEILIFPEVKEYWFVSNIGFLMVLIGEIIRKLAVVTAGRAFTHVIRIHYEDQHQLITHGVYRFMRHPGYSGFLIWATDTVSC
;
A
#
# COMPACT_ATOMS: atom_id res chain seq x y z
N MET A 1 81.36 34.30 13.74
CA MET A 1 82.06 32.98 13.65
C MET A 1 81.49 32.13 14.78
N GLN A 2 80.83 30.98 14.63
CA GLN A 2 80.49 30.08 13.53
C GLN A 2 79.15 29.41 13.90
N HIS A 3 78.30 29.18 12.89
CA HIS A 3 77.22 28.19 12.92
C HIS A 3 77.81 26.85 12.43
N PRO A 4 77.38 25.69 12.96
CA PRO A 4 76.82 24.63 12.08
C PRO A 4 75.69 23.83 12.77
N LEU A 5 74.48 23.70 12.21
CA LEU A 5 73.97 22.82 11.13
C LEU A 5 73.99 21.29 11.40
N ASP A 6 72.77 20.76 11.56
CA ASP A 6 72.18 19.45 11.18
C ASP A 6 72.68 18.08 11.69
N LYS A 7 71.76 17.29 12.27
CA LYS A 7 71.17 16.11 11.58
C LYS A 7 69.92 15.51 12.30
N PRO A 8 69.04 14.78 11.57
CA PRO A 8 67.70 14.37 11.97
C PRO A 8 67.63 12.92 12.51
N ARG A 9 66.59 12.60 13.29
CA ARG A 9 66.08 11.27 13.68
C ARG A 9 64.77 11.52 14.41
N GLY A 10 63.65 10.86 14.18
CA GLY A 10 63.29 9.72 13.36
C GLY A 10 61.77 9.57 13.48
N GLU A 11 61.18 8.81 12.56
CA GLU A 11 59.76 8.51 12.43
C GLU A 11 59.08 8.05 13.72
N ALA A 12 57.84 8.48 13.93
CA ALA A 12 56.74 7.65 14.44
C ALA A 12 55.38 8.33 14.22
N SER A 13 54.63 7.86 13.21
CA SER A 13 53.15 7.81 13.25
C SER A 13 52.76 6.45 13.86
N PRO A 14 51.52 6.15 14.34
CA PRO A 14 50.35 6.94 14.80
C PRO A 14 49.91 6.47 16.23
N PRO A 15 48.65 6.69 16.71
CA PRO A 15 47.58 5.76 16.34
C PRO A 15 46.26 6.46 15.94
N SER A 16 45.62 5.88 14.94
CA SER A 16 44.21 6.04 14.63
C SER A 16 43.37 5.63 15.84
N THR A 17 42.98 6.57 16.69
CA THR A 17 42.04 6.33 17.79
C THR A 17 40.62 6.70 17.35
N ALA A 18 39.95 5.66 16.86
CA ALA A 18 38.52 5.41 16.97
C ALA A 18 37.58 6.58 16.64
N VAL A 19 37.04 6.55 15.43
CA VAL A 19 35.67 6.99 15.18
C VAL A 19 34.78 6.30 16.23
N PRO A 20 34.07 7.03 17.11
CA PRO A 20 33.13 6.38 18.00
C PRO A 20 31.97 5.86 17.15
N LEU A 21 32.00 4.55 16.86
CA LEU A 21 30.82 3.77 16.55
C LEU A 21 29.86 3.96 17.73
N ARG A 22 28.95 4.92 17.63
CA ARG A 22 27.93 5.11 18.66
C ARG A 22 27.00 3.91 18.60
N PRO A 23 26.89 3.14 19.71
CA PRO A 23 26.03 1.98 19.77
C PRO A 23 24.57 2.41 19.72
N SER A 24 23.80 1.58 19.02
CA SER A 24 22.35 1.51 18.97
C SER A 24 21.73 1.63 20.37
N ALA A 25 21.33 2.83 20.78
CA ALA A 25 20.62 3.04 22.05
C ALA A 25 19.95 4.41 22.15
N THR A 26 18.85 4.61 21.41
CA THR A 26 17.80 5.59 21.78
C THR A 26 16.42 5.02 21.47
N LEU A 27 16.10 3.87 22.05
CA LEU A 27 14.78 3.22 21.97
C LEU A 27 13.69 3.95 22.80
N GLY A 28 14.00 5.06 23.48
CA GLY A 28 13.08 5.68 24.46
C GLY A 28 12.60 7.11 24.16
N LEU A 29 13.20 7.83 23.20
CA LEU A 29 12.98 9.28 23.05
C LEU A 29 12.90 9.74 21.58
N GLN A 30 12.35 8.90 20.69
CA GLN A 30 12.04 9.26 19.30
C GLN A 30 10.53 9.18 18.97
N ILE A 31 9.71 8.78 19.94
CA ILE A 31 8.26 8.56 19.79
C ILE A 31 7.46 9.79 19.25
N PRO A 32 7.79 11.07 19.52
CA PRO A 32 6.96 12.18 19.05
C PRO A 32 7.10 12.49 17.54
N ALA A 33 8.30 12.35 16.96
CA ALA A 33 8.55 12.71 15.56
C ALA A 33 8.03 11.64 14.59
N LEU A 34 8.13 10.38 15.01
CA LEU A 34 7.65 9.21 14.29
C LEU A 34 6.13 9.04 14.30
N ALA A 35 5.44 9.66 15.26
CA ALA A 35 4.00 9.57 15.37
C ALA A 35 3.27 10.19 14.17
N MET A 36 3.71 11.34 13.65
CA MET A 36 2.95 12.06 12.61
C MET A 36 2.92 11.35 11.24
N PRO A 37 4.05 10.89 10.67
CA PRO A 37 4.03 10.18 9.39
C PRO A 37 3.32 8.83 9.48
N ALA A 38 3.59 8.06 10.55
CA ALA A 38 2.95 6.77 10.77
C ALA A 38 1.43 6.90 11.00
N TRP A 39 1.01 7.92 11.77
CA TRP A 39 -0.41 8.23 11.98
C TRP A 39 -1.11 8.61 10.68
N ARG A 40 -0.48 9.45 9.86
CA ARG A 40 -1.00 9.81 8.54
C ARG A 40 -1.20 8.57 7.66
N GLN A 41 -0.20 7.71 7.56
CA GLN A 41 -0.27 6.49 6.73
C GLN A 41 -1.33 5.51 7.23
N THR A 42 -1.45 5.34 8.55
CA THR A 42 -2.51 4.53 9.15
C THR A 42 -3.90 5.07 8.80
N TRP A 43 -4.10 6.39 8.83
CA TRP A 43 -5.34 7.01 8.39
C TRP A 43 -5.59 6.86 6.91
N GLN A 44 -4.55 6.98 6.08
CA GLN A 44 -4.67 6.75 4.65
C GLN A 44 -5.11 5.31 4.39
N PHE A 45 -4.43 4.31 4.95
CA PHE A 45 -4.80 2.89 4.88
C PHE A 45 -6.28 2.67 5.25
N ALA A 46 -6.71 3.18 6.41
CA ALA A 46 -8.09 3.04 6.86
C ALA A 46 -9.09 3.73 5.91
N ALA A 47 -8.75 4.92 5.39
CA ALA A 47 -9.59 5.66 4.47
C ALA A 47 -9.75 4.94 3.13
N VAL A 48 -8.69 4.38 2.53
CA VAL A 48 -8.80 3.64 1.27
C VAL A 48 -9.55 2.33 1.46
N LEU A 49 -9.41 1.66 2.60
CA LEU A 49 -10.18 0.46 2.92
C LEU A 49 -11.68 0.76 3.06
N ALA A 50 -12.01 1.81 3.80
CA ALA A 50 -13.39 2.27 3.96
C ALA A 50 -14.00 2.72 2.63
N PHE A 51 -13.24 3.46 1.82
CA PHE A 51 -13.67 3.91 0.50
C PHE A 51 -13.89 2.74 -0.45
N PHE A 52 -12.97 1.76 -0.48
CA PHE A 52 -13.07 0.57 -1.32
C PHE A 52 -14.37 -0.21 -1.06
N HIS A 53 -14.65 -0.52 0.21
CA HIS A 53 -15.85 -1.26 0.59
C HIS A 53 -17.12 -0.43 0.50
N GLY A 54 -17.07 0.85 0.87
CA GLY A 54 -18.21 1.75 0.78
C GLY A 54 -18.67 1.96 -0.65
N SER A 55 -17.74 2.19 -1.57
CA SER A 55 -18.04 2.38 -3.00
C SER A 55 -18.51 1.09 -3.68
N GLU A 56 -17.93 -0.08 -3.36
CA GLU A 56 -18.45 -1.38 -3.82
C GLU A 56 -19.87 -1.62 -3.31
N TYR A 57 -20.16 -1.29 -2.06
CA TYR A 57 -21.53 -1.40 -1.51
C TYR A 57 -22.51 -0.49 -2.23
N VAL A 58 -22.14 0.79 -2.45
CA VAL A 58 -23.00 1.75 -3.15
C VAL A 58 -23.27 1.29 -4.58
N LEU A 59 -22.25 0.84 -5.31
CA LEU A 59 -22.41 0.34 -6.68
C LEU A 59 -23.23 -0.96 -6.72
N ALA A 60 -22.97 -1.90 -5.83
CA ALA A 60 -23.75 -3.12 -5.72
C ALA A 60 -25.23 -2.81 -5.43
N ALA A 61 -25.50 -1.90 -4.49
CA ALA A 61 -26.84 -1.46 -4.14
C ALA A 61 -27.53 -0.73 -5.31
N ALA A 62 -26.79 0.07 -6.08
CA ALA A 62 -27.32 0.80 -7.23
C ALA A 62 -27.71 -0.11 -8.39
N PHE A 63 -26.91 -1.14 -8.69
CA PHE A 63 -27.15 -2.04 -9.83
C PHE A 63 -28.04 -3.24 -9.50
N HIS A 64 -27.92 -3.81 -8.29
CA HIS A 64 -28.59 -5.07 -7.89
C HIS A 64 -29.69 -4.87 -6.83
N GLY A 65 -29.83 -3.66 -6.27
CA GLY A 65 -30.79 -3.33 -5.22
C GLY A 65 -30.30 -3.70 -3.82
N ARG A 66 -30.60 -2.86 -2.82
CA ARG A 66 -30.13 -3.02 -1.42
C ARG A 66 -30.45 -4.38 -0.78
N GLN A 67 -31.56 -5.00 -1.16
CA GLN A 67 -32.01 -6.26 -0.56
C GLN A 67 -31.19 -7.48 -1.03
N ASN A 68 -30.47 -7.37 -2.15
CA ASN A 68 -29.68 -8.46 -2.72
C ASN A 68 -28.17 -8.31 -2.44
N VAL A 69 -27.73 -7.27 -1.71
CA VAL A 69 -26.32 -7.05 -1.40
C VAL A 69 -25.93 -7.83 -0.15
N THR A 70 -25.28 -8.97 -0.36
CA THR A 70 -24.72 -9.83 0.71
C THR A 70 -23.24 -9.52 0.96
N ALA A 71 -22.70 -9.92 2.12
CA ALA A 71 -21.27 -9.75 2.45
C ALA A 71 -20.33 -10.41 1.42
N THR A 72 -20.75 -11.52 0.83
CA THR A 72 -20.05 -12.18 -0.28
C THR A 72 -20.06 -11.34 -1.56
N SER A 73 -21.10 -10.54 -1.79
CA SER A 73 -21.16 -9.58 -2.89
C SER A 73 -20.27 -8.35 -2.67
N LEU A 74 -19.81 -8.12 -1.43
CA LEU A 74 -18.86 -7.06 -1.06
C LEU A 74 -17.41 -7.53 -1.03
N LEU A 75 -17.12 -8.75 -1.53
CA LEU A 75 -15.84 -9.45 -1.39
C LEU A 75 -15.37 -9.67 0.05
N ILE A 76 -16.26 -9.60 1.04
CA ILE A 76 -15.93 -9.91 2.42
C ILE A 76 -16.01 -11.44 2.59
N SER A 77 -14.99 -12.13 2.10
CA SER A 77 -14.77 -13.57 2.31
C SER A 77 -13.86 -13.82 3.51
N LYS A 78 -13.86 -15.04 4.06
CA LYS A 78 -12.97 -15.41 5.17
C LYS A 78 -11.49 -15.25 4.78
N GLN A 79 -11.16 -15.63 3.54
CA GLN A 79 -9.81 -15.52 2.99
C GLN A 79 -9.41 -14.05 2.83
N TYR A 80 -10.34 -13.19 2.41
CA TYR A 80 -10.10 -11.76 2.27
C TYR A 80 -9.83 -11.10 3.62
N VAL A 81 -10.65 -11.38 4.64
CA VAL A 81 -10.43 -10.84 5.99
C VAL A 81 -9.07 -11.26 6.54
N LEU A 82 -8.68 -12.52 6.31
CA LEU A 82 -7.37 -13.01 6.70
C LEU A 82 -6.23 -12.29 5.97
N ALA A 83 -6.33 -12.13 4.64
CA ALA A 83 -5.33 -11.41 3.83
C ALA A 83 -5.20 -9.94 4.25
N MET A 84 -6.32 -9.25 4.50
CA MET A 84 -6.32 -7.88 4.99
C MET A 84 -5.75 -7.77 6.41
N GLY A 85 -5.98 -8.79 7.25
CA GLY A 85 -5.34 -8.91 8.56
C GLY A 85 -3.82 -9.03 8.46
N PHE A 86 -3.30 -9.82 7.51
CA PHE A 86 -1.87 -9.90 7.25
C PHE A 86 -1.29 -8.59 6.72
N ALA A 87 -1.99 -7.92 5.79
CA ALA A 87 -1.57 -6.60 5.28
C ALA A 87 -1.51 -5.55 6.40
N MET A 88 -2.47 -5.57 7.32
CA MET A 88 -2.46 -4.67 8.49
C MET A 88 -1.32 -5.02 9.46
N LEU A 89 -1.04 -6.31 9.66
CA LEU A 89 0.08 -6.75 10.50
C LEU A 89 1.44 -6.38 9.89
N GLU A 90 1.59 -6.54 8.57
CA GLU A 90 2.77 -6.10 7.81
C GLU A 90 2.99 -4.60 7.98
N HIS A 91 1.95 -3.79 7.76
CA HIS A 91 2.02 -2.33 7.94
C HIS A 91 2.43 -1.93 9.37
N LEU A 92 1.86 -2.58 10.40
CA LEU A 92 2.24 -2.34 11.80
C LEU A 92 3.69 -2.77 12.07
N THR A 93 4.12 -3.90 11.53
CA THR A 93 5.48 -4.41 11.70
C THR A 93 6.50 -3.47 11.04
N GLU A 94 6.19 -2.93 9.86
CA GLU A 94 7.03 -1.93 9.18
C GLU A 94 7.16 -0.65 9.99
N ILE A 95 6.07 -0.14 10.58
CA ILE A 95 6.12 1.05 11.44
C ILE A 95 6.98 0.80 12.68
N LEU A 96 6.93 -0.41 13.25
CA LEU A 96 7.65 -0.75 14.49
C LEU A 96 9.14 -1.06 14.27
N ILE A 97 9.50 -1.73 13.17
CA ILE A 97 10.87 -2.21 12.92
C ILE A 97 11.63 -1.28 11.97
N PHE A 98 10.95 -0.68 10.99
CA PHE A 98 11.57 0.12 9.92
C PHE A 98 10.93 1.51 9.78
N PRO A 99 10.92 2.33 10.85
CA PRO A 99 10.32 3.65 10.86
C PRO A 99 10.86 4.60 9.78
N GLU A 100 12.16 4.50 9.47
CA GLU A 100 12.86 5.35 8.50
C GLU A 100 12.32 5.20 7.08
N VAL A 101 11.80 4.01 6.72
CA VAL A 101 11.26 3.73 5.39
C VAL A 101 9.92 4.45 5.20
N LYS A 102 9.19 4.69 6.31
CA LYS A 102 7.90 5.38 6.32
C LYS A 102 8.06 6.90 6.28
N GLU A 103 9.27 7.44 6.51
CA GLU A 103 9.57 8.87 6.35
C GLU A 103 9.68 9.31 4.90
N TYR A 104 9.84 8.38 3.94
CA TYR A 104 9.87 8.71 2.52
C TYR A 104 8.46 9.00 1.99
N TRP A 105 8.01 10.25 2.17
CA TRP A 105 6.71 10.77 1.70
C TRP A 105 6.41 10.44 0.24
N PHE A 106 7.44 10.39 -0.61
CA PHE A 106 7.30 10.05 -2.02
C PHE A 106 6.80 8.61 -2.23
N VAL A 107 7.27 7.66 -1.43
CA VAL A 107 6.86 6.24 -1.51
C VAL A 107 5.39 6.11 -1.13
N SER A 108 4.97 6.72 -0.02
CA SER A 108 3.56 6.74 0.42
C SER A 108 2.64 7.43 -0.59
N ASN A 109 3.09 8.51 -1.21
CA ASN A 109 2.30 9.20 -2.25
C ASN A 109 2.18 8.36 -3.54
N ILE A 110 3.22 7.63 -3.95
CA ILE A 110 3.12 6.69 -5.07
C ILE A 110 2.16 5.55 -4.73
N GLY A 111 2.31 4.94 -3.55
CA GLY A 111 1.41 3.88 -3.10
C GLY A 111 -0.04 4.34 -3.13
N PHE A 112 -0.32 5.52 -2.55
CA PHE A 112 -1.66 6.11 -2.59
C PHE A 112 -2.17 6.34 -4.02
N LEU A 113 -1.34 6.85 -4.93
CA LEU A 113 -1.71 7.06 -6.33
C LEU A 113 -2.04 5.72 -7.03
N MET A 114 -1.25 4.68 -6.79
CA MET A 114 -1.48 3.35 -7.34
C MET A 114 -2.77 2.74 -6.80
N VAL A 115 -3.05 2.90 -5.50
CA VAL A 115 -4.31 2.49 -4.88
C VAL A 115 -5.50 3.20 -5.54
N LEU A 116 -5.40 4.51 -5.80
CA LEU A 116 -6.44 5.26 -6.54
C LEU A 116 -6.62 4.78 -7.98
N ILE A 117 -5.54 4.45 -8.68
CA ILE A 117 -5.61 3.91 -10.05
C ILE A 117 -6.31 2.55 -10.05
N GLY A 118 -5.92 1.64 -9.16
CA GLY A 118 -6.55 0.34 -8.99
C GLY A 118 -8.04 0.46 -8.68
N GLU A 119 -8.39 1.40 -7.81
CA GLU A 119 -9.75 1.74 -7.44
C GLU A 119 -10.57 2.23 -8.65
N ILE A 120 -10.03 3.17 -9.43
CA ILE A 120 -10.71 3.68 -10.63
C ILE A 120 -10.95 2.55 -11.64
N ILE A 121 -9.93 1.75 -11.94
CA ILE A 121 -10.06 0.61 -12.88
C ILE A 121 -11.15 -0.35 -12.41
N ARG A 122 -11.16 -0.65 -11.11
CA ARG A 122 -12.15 -1.51 -10.48
C ARG A 122 -13.57 -0.96 -10.64
N LYS A 123 -13.78 0.32 -10.34
CA LYS A 123 -15.10 0.94 -10.38
C LYS A 123 -15.58 1.12 -11.81
N LEU A 124 -14.69 1.44 -12.74
CA LEU A 124 -14.98 1.43 -14.17
C LEU A 124 -15.40 0.04 -14.65
N ALA A 125 -14.76 -1.03 -14.17
CA ALA A 125 -15.19 -2.40 -14.49
C ALA A 125 -16.63 -2.64 -14.02
N VAL A 126 -16.95 -2.30 -12.77
CA VAL A 126 -18.30 -2.47 -12.21
C VAL A 126 -19.33 -1.64 -12.96
N VAL A 127 -19.05 -0.37 -13.26
CA VAL A 127 -19.97 0.53 -13.97
C VAL A 127 -20.15 0.10 -15.43
N THR A 128 -19.07 -0.28 -16.11
CA THR A 128 -19.11 -0.75 -17.51
C THR A 128 -19.86 -2.06 -17.61
N ALA A 129 -19.67 -2.97 -16.63
CA ALA A 129 -20.39 -4.22 -16.61
C ALA A 129 -21.83 -4.10 -16.08
N GLY A 130 -22.13 -3.08 -15.27
CA GLY A 130 -23.46 -2.75 -14.78
C GLY A 130 -24.18 -3.94 -14.13
N ARG A 131 -25.36 -4.28 -14.63
CA ARG A 131 -26.15 -5.45 -14.18
C ARG A 131 -25.57 -6.80 -14.59
N ALA A 132 -24.63 -6.83 -15.54
CA ALA A 132 -23.88 -8.04 -15.87
C ALA A 132 -22.69 -8.25 -14.93
N PHE A 133 -22.34 -7.26 -14.09
CA PHE A 133 -21.30 -7.41 -13.09
C PHE A 133 -21.81 -8.20 -11.88
N THR A 134 -21.74 -9.52 -11.98
CA THR A 134 -21.99 -10.40 -10.84
C THR A 134 -20.65 -10.80 -10.21
N HIS A 135 -20.48 -10.49 -8.92
CA HIS A 135 -19.31 -10.93 -8.13
C HIS A 135 -19.22 -12.45 -8.01
N VAL A 136 -20.35 -13.13 -8.12
CA VAL A 136 -20.45 -14.59 -8.25
C VAL A 136 -20.49 -14.93 -9.73
N ILE A 137 -19.55 -15.78 -10.19
CA ILE A 137 -19.53 -16.28 -11.56
C ILE A 137 -20.89 -16.94 -11.84
N ARG A 138 -21.72 -16.29 -12.66
CA ARG A 138 -23.01 -16.85 -13.11
C ARG A 138 -22.68 -17.98 -14.07
N ILE A 139 -22.95 -19.20 -13.63
CA ILE A 139 -22.71 -20.44 -14.39
C ILE A 139 -23.91 -20.78 -15.30
N HIS A 140 -25.05 -20.09 -15.14
CA HIS A 140 -26.24 -20.28 -15.94
C HIS A 140 -26.37 -19.18 -16.99
N TYR A 141 -26.53 -19.62 -18.25
CA TYR A 141 -26.75 -18.77 -19.41
C TYR A 141 -28.18 -18.24 -19.37
N GLU A 142 -28.35 -16.93 -19.18
CA GLU A 142 -29.62 -16.23 -19.39
C GLU A 142 -29.53 -15.49 -20.73
N ASP A 143 -30.56 -15.57 -21.57
CA ASP A 143 -30.58 -15.06 -22.96
C ASP A 143 -30.26 -13.54 -23.09
N GLN A 144 -30.21 -12.82 -21.97
CA GLN A 144 -29.86 -11.40 -21.89
C GLN A 144 -28.39 -11.12 -21.49
N HIS A 145 -27.55 -12.13 -21.26
CA HIS A 145 -26.12 -11.94 -20.98
C HIS A 145 -25.34 -11.68 -22.28
N GLN A 146 -25.19 -10.40 -22.64
CA GLN A 146 -24.29 -10.00 -23.72
C GLN A 146 -22.86 -9.78 -23.19
N LEU A 147 -21.87 -10.23 -23.97
CA LEU A 147 -20.46 -10.01 -23.67
C LEU A 147 -20.14 -8.51 -23.75
N ILE A 148 -19.65 -7.95 -22.66
CA ILE A 148 -19.31 -6.53 -22.57
C ILE A 148 -17.89 -6.35 -23.09
N THR A 149 -17.75 -5.77 -24.28
CA THR A 149 -16.47 -5.54 -24.97
C THR A 149 -16.13 -4.06 -25.14
N HIS A 150 -16.97 -3.16 -24.61
CA HIS A 150 -16.76 -1.71 -24.68
C HIS A 150 -16.16 -1.16 -23.38
N GLY A 151 -15.70 0.09 -23.40
CA GLY A 151 -15.08 0.72 -22.23
C GLY A 151 -13.76 0.05 -21.84
N VAL A 152 -13.54 -0.14 -20.53
CA VAL A 152 -12.27 -0.69 -20.01
C VAL A 152 -12.05 -2.17 -20.42
N TYR A 153 -13.13 -2.89 -20.75
CA TYR A 153 -13.09 -4.27 -21.23
C TYR A 153 -12.45 -4.43 -22.62
N ARG A 154 -12.29 -3.32 -23.36
CA ARG A 154 -11.56 -3.31 -24.65
C ARG A 154 -10.05 -3.46 -24.46
N PHE A 155 -9.51 -3.02 -23.33
CA PHE A 155 -8.08 -3.06 -23.04
C PHE A 155 -7.68 -4.34 -22.29
N MET A 156 -8.59 -4.89 -21.47
CA MET A 156 -8.32 -6.08 -20.67
C MET A 156 -9.58 -6.91 -20.41
N ARG A 157 -9.44 -8.23 -20.37
CA ARG A 157 -10.59 -9.16 -20.20
C ARG A 157 -11.17 -9.14 -18.78
N HIS A 158 -10.33 -8.83 -17.79
CA HIS A 158 -10.71 -8.86 -16.37
C HIS A 158 -10.26 -7.61 -15.59
N PRO A 159 -10.81 -6.43 -15.95
CA PRO A 159 -10.42 -5.15 -15.34
C PRO A 159 -10.69 -5.10 -13.83
N GLY A 160 -11.76 -5.74 -13.37
CA GLY A 160 -12.10 -5.78 -11.94
C GLY A 160 -11.10 -6.56 -11.07
N TYR A 161 -10.47 -7.62 -11.60
CA TYR A 161 -9.45 -8.37 -10.88
C TYR A 161 -8.12 -7.63 -10.87
N SER A 162 -7.73 -7.02 -11.99
CA SER A 162 -6.48 -6.26 -12.06
C SER A 162 -6.53 -4.99 -11.22
N GLY A 163 -7.65 -4.27 -11.21
CA GLY A 163 -7.82 -3.12 -10.32
C GLY A 163 -7.72 -3.51 -8.84
N PHE A 164 -8.30 -4.66 -8.47
CA PHE A 164 -8.18 -5.20 -7.11
C PHE A 164 -6.77 -5.63 -6.75
N LEU A 165 -6.02 -6.23 -7.70
CA LEU A 165 -4.64 -6.64 -7.47
C LEU A 165 -3.75 -5.43 -7.16
N ILE A 166 -3.81 -4.39 -8.01
CA ILE A 166 -3.06 -3.14 -7.83
C ILE A 166 -3.45 -2.50 -6.49
N TRP A 167 -4.75 -2.38 -6.24
CA TRP A 167 -5.24 -1.83 -4.98
C TRP A 167 -4.70 -2.61 -3.76
N ALA A 168 -4.74 -3.93 -3.78
CA ALA A 168 -4.32 -4.76 -2.65
C ALA A 168 -2.80 -4.70 -2.39
N THR A 169 -1.98 -4.69 -3.44
CA THR A 169 -0.51 -4.64 -3.31
C THR A 169 0.00 -3.29 -2.83
N ASP A 170 -0.62 -2.21 -3.27
CA ASP A 170 -0.16 -0.86 -2.96
C ASP A 170 -0.73 -0.32 -1.64
N THR A 171 -1.76 -0.95 -1.09
CA THR A 171 -2.40 -0.54 0.17
C THR A 171 -1.45 -0.55 1.37
N VAL A 172 -0.49 -1.48 1.45
CA VAL A 172 0.52 -1.53 2.54
C VAL A 172 1.56 -0.41 2.44
N SER A 173 1.79 0.09 1.22
CA SER A 173 2.76 1.14 0.90
C SER A 173 2.20 2.55 1.13
N CYS A 174 0.89 2.69 1.27
CA CYS A 174 0.21 3.97 1.47
C CYS A 174 0.48 4.58 2.85
#